data_AF-A0A101GMN0-F1
#
_entry.id   AF-A0A101GMN0-F1
#
_cell.length_a   1.000
_cell.length_b   1.000
_cell.length_c   1.000
_cell.angle_alpha   90.00
_cell.angle_beta   90.00
_cell.angle_gamma   90.00
#
_symmetry.space_group_name_H-M   'P 1'
#
loop_
_entity.id
_entity.type
_entity.pdbx_description
1 polymer ?
#
loop_
_entity_poly.entity_id
_entity_poly.type
_entity_poly.pdbx_seq_one_letter_code
_entity_poly.pdbx_strand_id
1 'polypeptide(L)'
;MNPPRYPSLYEVNTRLRLRHLARETGRHTTLDDIPDVWLTGLAGCGFSWVYLMGVWETGEAGRRVSRSNEEWLEGYRSLLPDLREEDICGSGFAIAGYSLHPDLGDPDGLSRFRERLHRQGLL
;
A
#
# COMPACT_ATOMS: atom_id res chain seq x y z
N MET A 1 -19.73 -16.30 -8.86
CA MET A 1 -19.31 -16.02 -10.26
C MET A 1 -18.14 -16.93 -10.58
N ASN A 2 -18.09 -17.50 -11.78
CA ASN A 2 -16.89 -18.23 -12.22
C ASN A 2 -15.79 -17.21 -12.50
N PRO A 3 -14.56 -17.40 -11.99
CA PRO A 3 -13.46 -16.48 -12.27
C PRO A 3 -13.19 -16.44 -13.79
N PRO A 4 -12.89 -15.26 -14.36
CA PRO A 4 -12.57 -15.15 -15.77
C PRO A 4 -11.37 -16.04 -16.10
N ARG A 5 -11.34 -16.60 -17.32
CA ARG A 5 -10.23 -17.44 -17.79
C ARG A 5 -8.88 -16.71 -17.75
N TYR A 6 -8.90 -15.38 -17.87
CA TYR A 6 -7.74 -14.50 -17.82
C TYR A 6 -8.04 -13.35 -16.83
N PRO A 7 -7.83 -13.54 -15.51
CA PRO A 7 -8.07 -12.49 -14.54
C PRO A 7 -7.06 -11.36 -14.70
N SER A 8 -7.55 -10.13 -14.67
CA SER A 8 -6.74 -8.92 -14.64
C SER A 8 -6.39 -8.56 -13.19
N LEU A 9 -5.16 -8.10 -12.97
CA LEU A 9 -4.64 -7.71 -11.67
C LEU A 9 -4.36 -6.21 -11.64
N TYR A 10 -4.78 -5.57 -10.57
CA TYR A 10 -4.41 -4.20 -10.23
C TYR A 10 -3.39 -4.21 -9.11
N GLU A 11 -2.15 -3.82 -9.40
CA GLU A 11 -1.11 -3.62 -8.39
C GLU A 11 -1.19 -2.19 -7.86
N VAL A 12 -1.18 -2.06 -6.53
CA VAL A 12 -1.16 -0.77 -5.84
C VAL A 12 -0.04 -0.71 -4.82
N ASN A 13 0.72 0.40 -4.84
CA ASN A 13 1.58 0.74 -3.71
C ASN A 13 0.71 1.17 -2.53
N THR A 14 0.47 0.25 -1.59
CA THR A 14 -0.46 0.44 -0.47
C THR A 14 -0.03 1.59 0.44
N ARG A 15 1.28 1.73 0.69
CA ARG A 15 1.83 2.79 1.55
C ARG A 15 1.57 4.17 0.94
N LEU A 16 1.79 4.32 -0.38
CA LEU A 16 1.49 5.58 -1.08
C LEU A 16 -0.01 5.86 -1.15
N ARG A 17 -0.83 4.83 -1.37
CA ARG A 17 -2.29 4.99 -1.39
C ARG A 17 -2.82 5.52 -0.05
N LEU A 18 -2.36 4.94 1.06
CA LEU A 18 -2.74 5.41 2.39
C LEU A 18 -2.16 6.80 2.69
N ARG A 19 -0.93 7.10 2.27
CA ARG A 19 -0.39 8.46 2.40
C ARG A 19 -1.23 9.51 1.66
N HIS A 20 -1.71 9.18 0.47
CA HIS A 20 -2.61 10.07 -0.28
C HIS A 20 -3.92 10.28 0.47
N LEU A 21 -4.54 9.20 0.94
CA LEU A 21 -5.78 9.27 1.72
C LEU A 21 -5.60 10.04 3.04
N ALA A 22 -4.47 9.87 3.72
CA ALA A 22 -4.15 10.63 4.92
C ALA A 22 -4.05 12.13 4.65
N ARG A 23 -3.50 12.52 3.49
CA ARG A 23 -3.45 13.93 3.06
C ARG A 23 -4.84 14.49 2.74
N GLU A 24 -5.69 13.71 2.07
CA GLU A 24 -7.07 14.10 1.75
C GLU A 24 -7.94 14.27 3.01
N THR A 25 -7.73 13.41 4.01
CA THR A 25 -8.54 13.36 5.24
C THR A 25 -7.96 14.17 6.39
N GLY A 26 -6.69 14.60 6.31
CA GLY A 26 -5.99 15.33 7.36
C GLY A 26 -5.67 14.51 8.61
N ARG A 27 -5.72 13.17 8.54
CA ARG A 27 -5.43 12.28 9.67
C ARG A 27 -4.65 11.04 9.21
N HIS A 28 -4.11 10.29 10.16
CA HIS A 28 -3.57 8.97 9.88
C HIS A 28 -4.67 8.04 9.32
N THR A 29 -4.31 7.20 8.35
CA THR A 29 -5.24 6.29 7.69
C THR A 29 -4.69 4.88 7.55
N THR A 30 -5.53 3.88 7.74
CA THR A 30 -5.21 2.45 7.64
C THR A 30 -5.93 1.80 6.46
N LEU A 31 -5.74 0.50 6.25
CA LEU A 31 -6.51 -0.27 5.25
C LEU A 31 -8.03 -0.14 5.43
N ASP A 32 -8.52 0.05 6.66
CA ASP A 32 -9.95 0.22 6.92
C ASP A 32 -10.51 1.52 6.34
N ASP A 33 -9.67 2.55 6.21
CA ASP A 33 -10.09 3.87 5.73
C ASP A 33 -10.21 3.95 4.21
N ILE A 34 -9.63 3.01 3.46
CA ILE A 34 -9.77 2.96 2.00
C ILE A 34 -11.26 2.87 1.68
N PRO A 35 -11.88 3.78 0.93
CA PRO A 35 -13.33 3.79 0.79
C PRO A 35 -13.84 2.69 -0.14
N ASP A 36 -15.01 2.10 0.15
CA ASP A 36 -15.61 1.03 -0.67
C ASP A 36 -15.82 1.47 -2.13
N VAL A 37 -16.06 2.76 -2.39
CA VAL A 37 -16.18 3.32 -3.75
C VAL A 37 -14.93 3.10 -4.60
N TRP A 38 -13.75 3.08 -3.98
CA TRP A 38 -12.50 2.78 -4.69
C TRP A 38 -12.47 1.32 -5.12
N LEU A 39 -12.91 0.40 -4.25
CA LEU A 39 -13.02 -1.03 -4.56
C LEU A 39 -14.07 -1.29 -5.67
N THR A 40 -15.26 -0.70 -5.54
CA THR A 40 -16.30 -0.78 -6.57
C THR A 40 -15.81 -0.20 -7.90
N GLY A 41 -15.03 0.88 -7.87
CA GLY A 41 -14.40 1.46 -9.06
C GLY A 41 -13.45 0.48 -9.77
N LEU A 42 -12.58 -0.21 -9.02
CA LEU A 42 -11.69 -1.23 -9.59
C LEU A 42 -12.47 -2.38 -10.23
N ALA A 43 -13.52 -2.88 -9.57
CA ALA A 43 -14.40 -3.89 -10.12
C ALA A 43 -15.10 -3.39 -11.40
N GLY A 44 -15.56 -2.13 -11.42
CA GLY A 44 -16.17 -1.49 -12.59
C GLY A 44 -15.21 -1.32 -13.77
N CYS A 45 -13.91 -1.21 -13.52
CA CYS A 45 -12.86 -1.24 -14.55
C CYS A 45 -12.55 -2.65 -15.08
N GLY A 46 -13.19 -3.69 -14.54
CA GLY A 46 -12.99 -5.08 -14.95
C GLY A 46 -11.77 -5.74 -14.32
N PHE A 47 -11.22 -5.20 -13.23
CA PHE A 47 -10.19 -5.89 -12.46
C PHE A 47 -10.78 -7.08 -11.70
N SER A 48 -10.00 -8.15 -11.61
CA SER A 48 -10.37 -9.35 -10.84
C SER A 48 -9.59 -9.42 -9.53
N TRP A 49 -8.29 -9.08 -9.56
CA TRP A 49 -7.38 -9.24 -8.42
C TRP A 49 -6.79 -7.89 -8.02
N VAL A 50 -6.56 -7.70 -6.72
CA VAL A 50 -5.86 -6.53 -6.18
C VAL A 50 -4.59 -6.99 -5.46
N TYR A 51 -3.43 -6.57 -5.97
CA TYR A 51 -2.16 -6.80 -5.32
C TYR A 51 -1.76 -5.58 -4.48
N LEU A 52 -1.76 -5.77 -3.15
CA LEU A 52 -1.30 -4.78 -2.19
C LEU A 52 0.22 -4.86 -2.03
N MET A 53 0.96 -4.03 -2.77
CA MET A 53 2.42 -3.95 -2.66
C MET A 53 2.82 -3.22 -1.37
N GLY A 54 3.72 -3.85 -0.59
CA GLY A 54 4.36 -3.22 0.57
C GLY A 54 3.57 -3.30 1.89
N VAL A 55 2.65 -4.27 2.02
CA VAL A 55 1.84 -4.46 3.24
C VAL A 55 2.59 -5.10 4.39
N TRP A 56 3.65 -5.86 4.13
CA TRP A 56 4.35 -6.59 5.16
C TRP A 56 5.24 -5.70 6.03
N GLU A 57 5.48 -6.17 7.25
CA GLU A 57 6.42 -5.57 8.18
C GLU A 57 7.82 -5.48 7.56
N THR A 58 8.44 -4.31 7.70
CA THR A 58 9.79 -4.03 7.20
C THR A 58 10.70 -3.62 8.34
N GLY A 59 11.95 -4.08 8.30
CA GLY A 59 12.91 -3.85 9.38
C GLY A 59 13.71 -2.55 9.26
N GLU A 60 14.33 -2.14 10.38
CA GLU A 60 15.15 -0.93 10.46
C GLU A 60 16.33 -0.95 9.47
N ALA A 61 16.96 -2.11 9.26
CA ALA A 61 18.11 -2.22 8.36
C ALA A 61 17.78 -1.81 6.91
N GLY A 62 16.66 -2.30 6.36
CA GLY A 62 16.23 -1.96 5.01
C GLY A 62 15.83 -0.48 4.86
N ARG A 63 15.20 0.07 5.91
CA ARG A 63 14.89 1.50 5.99
C ARG A 63 16.16 2.34 6.01
N ARG A 64 17.16 1.94 6.82
CA ARG A 64 18.46 2.62 6.93
C ARG A 64 19.18 2.68 5.60
N VAL A 65 19.25 1.57 4.86
CA VAL A 65 19.85 1.53 3.51
C VAL A 65 19.19 2.55 2.59
N SER A 66 17.86 2.65 2.62
CA SER A 66 17.13 3.59 1.76
C SER A 66 17.35 5.05 2.16
N ARG A 67 17.65 5.31 3.44
CA ARG A 67 17.90 6.65 4.01
C ARG A 67 19.36 7.08 3.99
N SER A 68 20.30 6.18 3.69
CA SER A 68 21.74 6.48 3.72
C SER A 68 22.41 6.38 2.34
N ASN A 69 21.72 5.89 1.32
CA ASN A 69 22.29 5.83 -0.04
C ASN A 69 22.25 7.22 -0.69
N GLU A 70 23.40 7.88 -0.77
CA GLU A 70 23.53 9.26 -1.28
C GLU A 70 22.99 9.43 -2.72
N GLU A 71 23.20 8.45 -3.60
CA GLU A 71 22.70 8.50 -4.98
C GLU A 71 21.17 8.55 -5.02
N TRP A 72 20.51 7.73 -4.19
CA TRP A 72 19.05 7.73 -4.11
C TRP A 72 18.52 8.99 -3.45
N LEU A 73 19.17 9.46 -2.38
CA LEU A 73 18.78 10.69 -1.69
C LEU A 73 18.84 11.90 -2.61
N GLU A 74 19.87 12.00 -3.46
CA GLU A 74 19.97 13.07 -4.46
C GLU A 74 18.82 12.98 -5.46
N GLY A 75 18.53 11.79 -5.96
CA GLY A 75 17.36 11.52 -6.80
C GLY A 75 16.05 11.98 -6.15
N TYR A 76 15.82 11.60 -4.88
CA TYR A 76 14.61 11.97 -4.17
C TYR A 76 14.49 13.49 -3.96
N ARG A 77 15.57 14.16 -3.54
CA ARG A 77 15.57 15.62 -3.35
C ARG A 77 15.30 16.38 -4.65
N SER A 78 15.77 15.85 -5.78
CA SER A 78 15.54 16.46 -7.09
C SER A 78 14.06 16.39 -7.52
N LEU A 79 13.36 15.31 -7.12
CA LEU A 79 11.96 15.06 -7.50
C LEU A 79 10.95 15.60 -6.49
N LEU A 80 11.34 15.70 -5.22
CA LEU A 80 10.48 16.05 -4.10
C LEU A 80 11.12 17.23 -3.33
N PRO A 81 10.82 18.48 -3.72
CA PRO A 81 11.42 19.66 -3.07
C PRO A 81 11.08 19.80 -1.59
N ASP A 82 9.97 19.19 -1.14
CA ASP A 82 9.51 19.15 0.25
C ASP A 82 9.80 17.80 0.92
N LEU A 83 10.74 17.01 0.38
CA LEU A 83 11.11 15.69 0.90
C LEU A 83 11.45 15.75 2.39
N ARG A 84 10.78 14.89 3.17
CA ARG A 84 11.12 14.63 4.56
C ARG A 84 11.70 13.23 4.71
N GLU A 85 12.51 13.01 5.74
CA GLU A 85 13.07 11.66 5.99
C GLU A 85 11.96 10.61 6.24
N GLU A 86 10.85 11.01 6.86
CA GLU A 86 9.66 10.17 7.07
C GLU A 86 9.07 9.62 5.76
N ASP A 87 9.31 10.30 4.63
CA ASP A 87 8.85 9.89 3.30
C ASP A 87 9.65 8.73 2.71
N ILE A 88 10.83 8.46 3.28
CA ILE A 88 11.73 7.38 2.89
C ILE A 88 11.48 6.19 3.83
N CYS A 89 10.40 5.46 3.56
CA CYS A 89 9.93 4.38 4.42
C CYS A 89 10.72 3.06 4.25
N GLY A 90 11.61 3.00 3.26
CA GLY A 90 12.32 1.77 2.85
C GLY A 90 11.60 0.98 1.76
N SER A 91 12.30 -0.02 1.21
CA SER A 91 11.72 -0.93 0.21
C SER A 91 10.59 -1.77 0.82
N GLY A 92 9.42 -1.78 0.17
CA GLY A 92 8.32 -2.67 0.52
C GLY A 92 8.63 -4.16 0.34
N PHE A 93 9.74 -4.48 -0.32
CA PHE A 93 10.23 -5.85 -0.49
C PHE A 93 11.29 -6.26 0.55
N ALA A 94 11.74 -5.34 1.41
CA ALA A 94 12.67 -5.64 2.51
C ALA A 94 11.93 -6.20 3.75
N ILE A 95 11.23 -7.32 3.55
CA ILE A 95 10.33 -7.93 4.53
C ILE A 95 11.13 -8.45 5.73
N ALA A 96 10.72 -8.06 6.94
CA ALA A 96 11.25 -8.58 8.20
C ALA A 96 10.29 -9.57 8.88
N GLY A 97 9.00 -9.50 8.56
CA GLY A 97 7.97 -10.39 9.07
C GLY A 97 6.72 -10.39 8.20
N TYR A 98 5.97 -11.50 8.20
CA TYR A 98 4.72 -11.66 7.44
C TYR A 98 3.48 -11.27 8.27
N SER A 99 3.61 -10.16 8.99
CA SER A 99 2.51 -9.47 9.67
C SER A 99 2.21 -8.18 8.92
N LEU A 100 0.98 -7.67 9.02
CA LEU A 100 0.65 -6.36 8.48
C LEU A 100 1.58 -5.31 9.13
N HIS A 101 2.16 -4.43 8.32
CA HIS A 101 3.00 -3.36 8.82
C HIS A 101 2.18 -2.46 9.78
N PRO A 102 2.70 -2.13 10.98
CA PRO A 102 1.91 -1.41 12.00
C PRO A 102 1.29 -0.09 11.53
N ASP A 103 1.98 0.66 10.69
CA ASP A 103 1.46 1.91 10.10
C ASP A 103 0.24 1.71 9.18
N LEU A 104 -0.06 0.47 8.76
CA LEU A 104 -1.16 0.17 7.84
C LEU A 104 -2.42 -0.36 8.56
N GLY A 105 -2.35 -0.56 9.88
CA GLY A 105 -3.46 -1.00 10.72
C GLY A 105 -3.09 -2.13 11.68
N ASP A 106 -4.10 -2.62 12.39
CA ASP A 106 -3.97 -3.82 13.22
C ASP A 106 -3.86 -5.11 12.39
N PRO A 107 -3.36 -6.22 12.96
CA PRO A 107 -3.18 -7.48 12.23
C PRO A 107 -4.43 -8.01 11.52
N ASP A 108 -5.63 -7.73 12.04
CA ASP A 108 -6.90 -8.18 11.47
C ASP A 108 -7.38 -7.29 10.30
N GLY A 109 -6.74 -6.14 10.09
CA GLY A 109 -7.05 -5.19 9.01
C GLY A 109 -6.97 -5.82 7.62
N LEU A 110 -6.03 -6.75 7.38
CA LEU A 110 -5.96 -7.50 6.11
C LEU A 110 -7.17 -8.40 5.90
N SER A 111 -7.61 -9.10 6.95
CA SER A 111 -8.79 -9.97 6.89
C SER A 111 -10.04 -9.18 6.56
N ARG A 112 -10.25 -8.04 7.23
CA ARG A 112 -11.37 -7.12 6.96
C ARG A 112 -11.29 -6.55 5.55
N PHE A 113 -10.11 -6.10 5.11
CA PHE A 113 -9.92 -5.57 3.76
C PHE A 113 -10.23 -6.61 2.69
N ARG A 114 -9.80 -7.86 2.89
CA ARG A 114 -10.11 -8.98 1.98
C ARG A 114 -11.61 -9.27 1.92
N GLU A 115 -12.32 -9.26 3.04
CA GLU A 115 -13.78 -9.41 3.04
C GLU A 115 -14.46 -8.31 2.22
N ARG A 116 -13.98 -7.08 2.33
CA ARG A 116 -14.51 -5.95 1.56
C ARG A 116 -14.25 -6.09 0.06
N LEU A 117 -13.07 -6.58 -0.34
CA LEU A 117 -12.78 -6.94 -1.74
C LEU A 117 -13.76 -7.99 -2.27
N HIS A 118 -13.96 -9.07 -1.51
CA HIS A 118 -14.88 -10.14 -1.91
C HIS A 118 -16.32 -9.65 -2.08
N ARG A 119 -16.80 -8.71 -1.25
CA ARG A 119 -18.12 -8.09 -1.42
C ARG A 119 -18.27 -7.35 -2.75
N GLN A 120 -17.17 -6.88 -3.34
CA GLN A 120 -17.13 -6.24 -4.66
C GLN A 120 -16.78 -7.20 -5.80
N GLY A 121 -16.63 -8.51 -5.52
CA GLY A 121 -16.23 -9.50 -6.50
C GLY A 121 -14.74 -9.48 -6.87
N LEU A 122 -13.91 -8.80 -6.07
CA LEU A 122 -12.46 -8.75 -6.20
C LEU A 122 -11.78 -9.79 -5.30
N LEU A 123 -10.60 -10.25 -5.70
CA LEU A 123 -9.71 -11.12 -4.91
C LEU A 123 -8.48 -10.36 -4.41
#